data_AF-A0A0K0DTM8-F1
#
_entry.id   AF-A0A0K0DTM8-F1
#
_cell.length_a   1.000
_cell.length_b   1.000
_cell.length_c   1.000
_cell.angle_alpha   90.00
_cell.angle_beta   90.00
_cell.angle_gamma   90.00
#
_symmetry.space_group_name_H-M   'P 1'
#
loop_
_entity.id
_entity.type
_entity.pdbx_description
1 polymer ?
#
loop_
_entity_poly.entity_id
_entity_poly.type
_entity_poly.pdbx_seq_one_letter_code
_entity_poly.pdbx_strand_id
1 'polypeptide(L)'
;MTNQNSVLNSYISHFNCRFPELKLTFDELKSQSGRNNCIDKLYNIYEALVYGLSKEDYFSRVSDIFLEETINASRKLQRLRVLHCNLERYSKSGNEIKFHKFFTPDIQLIVQIFKMLESFECVSDAIRDDHIRLTKEYTDEANEKKELSNEITALDIELTDDPTSVIINATNELNELRDEKRKLHDECVDFNTKTSSKRETLHSEGQKVTELRERYEKLEESRKGYEHRYKCEVAKLVNDIDDLMNERQRLTDSEKAVKNDTTILHTKIEQVEDKKKSICELADTNNYLDKEIALAEAKAAEIDKISDDISKIDKNIEHTQGDIVLLKRKIPVLTDYHQVQVADNKNVKKEFKDAMCKLKGEISILYDKFNKIVDIKLEKCSELAKIKEEKKVLELELASLKENTKNELADVEENYNKHKNKKKDFLYNMIEFRKEVKLSLYDPALSQAESNVSDLENLDKEVFFHKKYLQERGERRRNDNFF
;
A
#
# COMPACT_ATOMS: atom_id res chain seq x y z
N MET A 1 -26.13 -132.66 50.57
CA MET A 1 -25.81 -131.60 51.56
C MET A 1 -24.76 -130.60 51.07
N THR A 2 -23.84 -130.93 50.15
CA THR A 2 -22.79 -130.01 49.65
C THR A 2 -23.29 -128.76 48.93
N ASN A 3 -24.37 -128.84 48.14
CA ASN A 3 -24.88 -127.69 47.36
C ASN A 3 -25.70 -126.67 48.19
N GLN A 4 -26.29 -127.07 49.31
CA GLN A 4 -26.94 -126.13 50.22
C GLN A 4 -25.93 -125.37 51.08
N ASN A 5 -24.81 -126.01 51.46
CA ASN A 5 -23.77 -125.38 52.26
C ASN A 5 -23.00 -124.30 51.47
N SER A 6 -22.75 -124.50 50.17
CA SER A 6 -22.11 -123.50 49.32
C SER A 6 -22.98 -122.24 49.16
N VAL A 7 -24.28 -122.42 48.91
CA VAL A 7 -25.25 -121.32 48.80
C VAL A 7 -25.36 -120.55 50.12
N LEU A 8 -25.41 -121.26 51.24
CA LEU A 8 -25.48 -120.65 52.57
C LEU A 8 -24.20 -119.84 52.88
N ASN A 9 -23.02 -120.36 52.56
CA ASN A 9 -21.76 -119.64 52.72
C ASN A 9 -21.69 -118.40 51.82
N SER A 10 -22.24 -118.47 50.61
CA SER A 10 -22.34 -117.31 49.72
C SER A 10 -23.19 -116.20 50.36
N TYR A 11 -24.36 -116.54 50.90
CA TYR A 11 -25.21 -115.57 51.59
C TYR A 11 -24.57 -114.99 52.84
N ILE A 12 -23.94 -115.85 53.66
CA ILE A 12 -23.21 -115.42 54.86
C ILE A 12 -22.10 -114.43 54.48
N SER A 13 -21.32 -114.74 53.44
CA SER A 13 -20.25 -113.86 52.97
C SER A 13 -20.79 -112.53 52.43
N HIS A 14 -21.87 -112.57 51.65
CA HIS A 14 -22.52 -111.40 51.09
C HIS A 14 -22.99 -110.43 52.18
N PHE A 15 -23.78 -110.94 53.14
CA PHE A 15 -24.31 -110.09 54.21
C PHE A 15 -23.27 -109.69 55.25
N ASN A 16 -22.22 -110.49 55.51
CA ASN A 16 -21.12 -110.04 56.36
C ASN A 16 -20.27 -108.94 55.71
N CYS A 17 -20.22 -108.87 54.38
CA CYS A 17 -19.53 -107.79 53.68
C CYS A 17 -20.22 -106.44 53.95
N ARG A 18 -21.56 -106.43 53.95
CA ARG A 18 -22.37 -105.24 54.16
C ARG A 18 -22.68 -104.92 55.63
N PHE A 19 -22.80 -105.96 56.46
CA PHE A 19 -23.15 -105.90 57.89
C PHE A 19 -22.11 -106.68 58.72
N PRO A 20 -20.85 -106.23 58.75
CA PRO A 20 -19.75 -106.95 59.41
C PRO A 20 -19.98 -107.18 60.91
N GLU A 21 -20.78 -106.33 61.55
CA GLU A 21 -21.14 -106.43 62.97
C GLU A 21 -21.95 -107.68 63.33
N LEU A 22 -22.68 -108.27 62.37
CA LEU A 22 -23.56 -109.42 62.64
C LEU A 22 -22.80 -110.75 62.75
N LYS A 23 -21.57 -110.83 62.21
CA LYS A 23 -20.69 -112.00 62.28
C LYS A 23 -21.44 -113.33 62.06
N LEU A 24 -22.14 -113.43 60.93
CA LEU A 24 -22.83 -114.65 60.55
C LEU A 24 -21.79 -115.74 60.30
N THR A 25 -22.00 -116.95 60.83
CA THR A 25 -21.08 -118.08 60.61
C THR A 25 -21.85 -119.34 60.26
N PHE A 26 -21.24 -120.20 59.45
CA PHE A 26 -21.84 -121.48 59.10
C PHE A 26 -21.97 -122.40 60.33
N ASP A 27 -21.04 -122.29 61.29
CA ASP A 27 -21.04 -123.09 62.51
C ASP A 27 -22.25 -122.82 63.41
N GLU A 28 -22.72 -121.55 63.45
CA GLU A 28 -23.93 -121.17 64.16
C GLU A 28 -25.16 -121.95 63.66
N LEU A 29 -25.17 -122.35 62.39
CA LEU A 29 -26.31 -123.02 61.76
C LEU A 29 -26.36 -124.53 62.03
N LYS A 30 -25.31 -125.10 62.65
CA LYS A 30 -25.25 -126.54 63.00
C LYS A 30 -26.14 -126.92 64.18
N SER A 31 -26.45 -125.97 65.07
CA SER A 31 -27.24 -126.21 66.28
C SER A 31 -28.62 -125.53 66.22
N GLN A 32 -29.60 -126.03 66.98
CA GLN A 32 -30.92 -125.39 67.04
C GLN A 32 -30.86 -123.99 67.68
N SER A 33 -30.06 -123.82 68.75
CA SER A 33 -29.92 -122.52 69.41
C SER A 33 -29.25 -121.49 68.52
N GLY A 34 -28.21 -121.89 67.77
CA GLY A 34 -27.54 -121.00 66.82
C GLY A 34 -28.43 -120.64 65.63
N ARG A 35 -29.25 -121.57 65.11
CA ARG A 35 -30.26 -121.23 64.09
C ARG A 35 -31.27 -120.21 64.58
N ASN A 36 -31.72 -120.29 65.84
CA ASN A 36 -32.58 -119.27 66.45
C ASN A 36 -31.91 -117.90 66.52
N ASN A 37 -30.63 -117.85 66.91
CA ASN A 37 -29.86 -116.61 66.97
C ASN A 37 -29.61 -116.02 65.57
N CYS A 38 -29.41 -116.87 64.57
CA CYS A 38 -29.30 -116.43 63.18
C CYS A 38 -30.57 -115.73 62.70
N ILE A 39 -31.77 -116.23 63.04
CA ILE A 39 -33.02 -115.55 62.68
C ILE A 39 -33.09 -114.14 63.27
N ASP A 40 -32.66 -113.95 64.52
CA ASP A 40 -32.60 -112.62 65.15
C ASP A 40 -31.64 -111.69 64.38
N LYS A 41 -30.47 -112.18 63.95
CA LYS A 41 -29.53 -111.42 63.10
C LYS A 41 -30.13 -111.08 61.73
N LEU A 42 -30.87 -112.01 61.13
CA LEU A 42 -31.55 -111.78 59.84
C LEU A 42 -32.64 -110.70 59.94
N TYR A 43 -33.31 -110.58 61.09
CA TYR A 43 -34.21 -109.46 61.34
C TYR A 43 -33.46 -108.12 61.36
N ASN A 44 -32.28 -108.06 61.97
CA ASN A 44 -31.49 -106.83 62.00
C ASN A 44 -31.06 -106.41 60.57
N ILE A 45 -30.75 -107.38 59.70
CA ILE A 45 -30.50 -107.11 58.27
C ILE A 45 -31.75 -106.52 57.62
N TYR A 46 -32.91 -107.15 57.81
CA TYR A 46 -34.18 -106.62 57.29
C TYR A 46 -34.42 -105.17 57.73
N GLU A 47 -34.23 -104.90 59.02
CA GLU A 47 -34.45 -103.59 59.61
C GLU A 47 -33.53 -102.53 58.98
N ALA A 48 -32.24 -102.84 58.85
CA ALA A 48 -31.28 -101.95 58.22
C ALA A 48 -31.58 -101.69 56.74
N LEU A 49 -31.98 -102.73 55.99
CA LEU A 49 -32.29 -102.60 54.56
C LEU A 49 -33.57 -101.77 54.30
N VAL A 50 -34.59 -101.91 55.13
CA VAL A 50 -35.88 -101.25 54.90
C VAL A 50 -35.94 -99.86 55.51
N TYR A 51 -35.30 -99.64 56.66
CA TYR A 51 -35.42 -98.38 57.39
C TYR A 51 -34.17 -97.49 57.31
N GLY A 52 -33.06 -97.98 56.75
CA GLY A 52 -31.84 -97.20 56.52
C GLY A 52 -31.05 -96.81 57.79
N LEU A 53 -31.61 -97.03 58.99
CA LEU A 53 -31.01 -96.79 60.31
C LEU A 53 -31.58 -97.81 61.32
N SER A 54 -30.80 -98.22 62.34
CA SER A 54 -31.32 -99.05 63.44
C SER A 54 -32.42 -98.29 64.17
N LYS A 55 -33.65 -98.79 64.13
CA LYS A 55 -34.81 -98.05 64.60
C LYS A 55 -34.96 -98.23 66.12
N GLU A 56 -34.12 -97.56 66.89
CA GLU A 56 -34.28 -97.51 68.36
C GLU A 56 -35.60 -96.84 68.77
N ASP A 57 -36.19 -96.00 67.90
CA ASP A 57 -37.31 -95.11 68.25
C ASP A 57 -38.73 -95.60 67.97
N TYR A 58 -38.95 -96.85 67.53
CA TYR A 58 -40.33 -97.35 67.34
C TYR A 58 -40.86 -98.19 68.50
N PHE A 59 -39.99 -98.71 69.38
CA PHE A 59 -40.38 -99.64 70.45
C PHE A 59 -40.12 -99.14 71.88
N SER A 60 -39.75 -97.88 72.03
CA SER A 60 -39.56 -97.18 73.31
C SER A 60 -40.89 -96.74 73.97
N ARG A 61 -42.05 -97.08 73.40
CA ARG A 61 -43.38 -96.70 73.90
C ARG A 61 -44.15 -97.75 74.73
N VAL A 62 -43.48 -98.76 75.32
CA VAL A 62 -44.16 -99.81 76.13
C VAL A 62 -43.50 -100.08 77.49
N SER A 63 -42.67 -99.17 78.00
CA SER A 63 -41.68 -99.54 79.05
C SER A 63 -42.05 -99.30 80.53
N ASP A 64 -43.30 -98.97 80.91
CA ASP A 64 -43.60 -98.65 82.32
C ASP A 64 -44.43 -99.70 83.10
N ILE A 65 -44.89 -100.79 82.49
CA ILE A 65 -45.90 -101.69 83.13
C ILE A 65 -45.54 -103.18 83.10
N PHE A 66 -44.55 -103.62 82.32
CA PHE A 66 -44.25 -105.06 82.14
C PHE A 66 -42.82 -105.42 82.56
N LEU A 67 -42.64 -106.64 83.10
CA LEU A 67 -41.31 -107.21 83.36
C LEU A 67 -40.48 -107.23 82.08
N GLU A 68 -39.18 -106.94 82.21
CA GLU A 68 -38.22 -106.87 81.10
C GLU A 68 -38.24 -108.14 80.23
N GLU A 69 -38.40 -109.32 80.84
CA GLU A 69 -38.55 -110.60 80.14
C GLU A 69 -39.78 -110.64 79.22
N THR A 70 -40.91 -110.06 79.67
CA THR A 70 -42.14 -109.98 78.88
C THR A 70 -41.95 -109.03 77.70
N ILE A 71 -41.28 -107.90 77.93
CA ILE A 71 -40.95 -106.93 76.88
C ILE A 71 -40.04 -107.56 75.83
N ASN A 72 -39.00 -108.28 76.26
CA ASN A 72 -38.06 -108.95 75.36
C ASN A 72 -38.72 -110.09 74.57
N ALA A 73 -39.58 -110.89 75.20
CA ALA A 73 -40.34 -111.94 74.51
C ALA A 73 -41.33 -111.36 73.50
N SER A 74 -42.03 -110.28 73.85
CA SER A 74 -42.95 -109.56 72.96
C SER A 74 -42.22 -108.97 71.76
N ARG A 75 -41.08 -108.30 71.99
CA ARG A 75 -40.20 -107.80 70.91
C ARG A 75 -39.77 -108.92 69.99
N LYS A 76 -39.31 -110.05 70.54
CA LYS A 76 -38.90 -111.22 69.73
C LYS A 76 -40.05 -111.78 68.90
N LEU A 77 -41.24 -111.99 69.48
CA LEU A 77 -42.44 -112.43 68.76
C LEU A 77 -42.79 -111.49 67.60
N GLN A 78 -42.72 -110.19 67.84
CA GLN A 78 -43.00 -109.19 66.81
C GLN A 78 -41.97 -109.23 65.68
N ARG A 79 -40.67 -109.33 66.00
CA ARG A 79 -39.60 -109.46 65.01
C ARG A 79 -39.79 -110.68 64.10
N LEU A 80 -40.08 -111.83 64.70
CA LEU A 80 -40.36 -113.07 63.97
C LEU A 80 -41.60 -112.92 63.08
N ARG A 81 -42.66 -112.28 63.59
CA ARG A 81 -43.90 -112.06 62.84
C ARG A 81 -43.67 -111.16 61.63
N VAL A 82 -42.85 -110.12 61.77
CA VAL A 82 -42.49 -109.23 60.66
C VAL A 82 -41.72 -109.99 59.59
N LEU A 83 -40.69 -110.78 59.95
CA LEU A 83 -39.99 -111.62 58.97
C LEU A 83 -40.93 -112.61 58.29
N HIS A 84 -41.82 -113.25 59.05
CA HIS A 84 -42.79 -114.20 58.51
C HIS A 84 -43.71 -113.55 57.48
N CYS A 85 -44.36 -112.43 57.82
CA CYS A 85 -45.26 -111.72 56.91
C CYS A 85 -44.51 -111.24 55.64
N ASN A 86 -43.28 -110.76 55.78
CA ASN A 86 -42.49 -110.33 54.61
C ASN A 86 -42.07 -111.52 53.74
N LEU A 87 -41.70 -112.64 54.36
CA LEU A 87 -41.30 -113.83 53.61
C LEU A 87 -42.47 -114.47 52.88
N GLU A 88 -43.65 -114.45 53.49
CA GLU A 88 -44.91 -114.89 52.88
C GLU A 88 -45.25 -114.03 51.66
N ARG A 89 -45.10 -112.70 51.77
CA ARG A 89 -45.27 -111.76 50.65
C ARG A 89 -44.23 -111.99 49.54
N TYR A 90 -42.98 -112.23 49.92
CA TYR A 90 -41.89 -112.50 48.98
C TYR A 90 -42.14 -113.78 48.18
N SER A 91 -42.66 -114.82 48.83
CA SER A 91 -42.71 -116.18 48.26
C SER A 91 -43.89 -116.45 47.30
N LYS A 92 -44.60 -115.40 46.82
CA LYS A 92 -45.73 -115.42 45.86
C LYS A 92 -46.52 -116.76 45.80
N SER A 93 -47.58 -116.84 46.60
CA SER A 93 -48.73 -117.77 46.51
C SER A 93 -48.41 -119.21 46.05
N GLY A 94 -48.11 -120.08 47.02
CA GLY A 94 -48.05 -121.53 46.79
C GLY A 94 -47.39 -122.33 47.93
N ASN A 95 -46.50 -121.69 48.70
CA ASN A 95 -45.86 -122.30 49.87
C ASN A 95 -46.26 -121.53 51.13
N GLU A 96 -47.28 -122.02 51.83
CA GLU A 96 -47.70 -121.48 53.14
C GLU A 96 -46.58 -121.73 54.17
N ILE A 97 -45.78 -120.69 54.43
CA ILE A 97 -44.72 -120.75 55.43
C ILE A 97 -45.40 -120.63 56.79
N LYS A 98 -45.43 -121.71 57.56
CA LYS A 98 -46.09 -121.73 58.86
C LYS A 98 -45.27 -120.94 59.89
N PHE A 99 -45.89 -119.99 60.58
CA PHE A 99 -45.23 -119.12 61.57
C PHE A 99 -44.44 -119.90 62.64
N HIS A 100 -44.94 -121.05 63.09
CA HIS A 100 -44.25 -121.84 64.11
C HIS A 100 -42.84 -122.31 63.70
N LYS A 101 -42.55 -122.39 62.39
CA LYS A 101 -41.20 -122.73 61.89
C LYS A 101 -40.14 -121.72 62.30
N PHE A 102 -40.51 -120.48 62.64
CA PHE A 102 -39.58 -119.46 63.12
C PHE A 102 -39.08 -119.71 64.55
N PHE A 103 -39.75 -120.56 65.35
CA PHE A 103 -39.27 -120.99 66.67
C PHE A 103 -38.35 -122.22 66.59
N THR A 104 -38.47 -122.98 65.50
CA THR A 104 -37.61 -124.13 65.20
C THR A 104 -37.11 -124.06 63.75
N PRO A 105 -36.32 -123.02 63.40
CA PRO A 105 -35.87 -122.77 62.05
C PRO A 105 -35.02 -123.93 61.53
N ASP A 106 -35.40 -124.42 60.36
CA ASP A 106 -34.56 -125.31 59.56
C ASP A 106 -33.68 -124.50 58.60
N ILE A 107 -32.70 -125.17 57.97
CA ILE A 107 -31.77 -124.51 57.05
C ILE A 107 -32.53 -123.95 55.82
N GLN A 108 -33.62 -124.60 55.41
CA GLN A 108 -34.38 -124.18 54.24
C GLN A 108 -35.12 -122.86 54.48
N LEU A 109 -35.70 -122.67 55.67
CA LEU A 109 -36.29 -121.39 56.08
C LEU A 109 -35.24 -120.28 56.10
N ILE A 110 -34.05 -120.55 56.66
CA ILE A 110 -32.96 -119.57 56.72
C ILE A 110 -32.52 -119.14 55.32
N VAL A 111 -32.36 -120.09 54.38
CA VAL A 111 -32.05 -119.78 52.97
C VAL A 111 -33.15 -118.96 52.31
N GLN A 112 -34.42 -119.25 52.60
CA GLN A 112 -35.54 -118.46 52.07
C GLN A 112 -35.51 -117.02 52.59
N ILE A 113 -35.20 -116.82 53.87
CA ILE A 113 -35.04 -115.49 54.45
C ILE A 113 -33.86 -114.76 53.80
N PHE A 114 -32.70 -115.40 53.63
CA PHE A 114 -31.56 -114.78 52.94
C PHE A 114 -31.92 -114.31 51.52
N LYS A 115 -32.63 -115.14 50.74
CA LYS A 115 -33.10 -114.77 49.39
C LYS A 115 -34.02 -113.55 49.39
N MET A 116 -34.96 -113.51 50.33
CA MET A 116 -35.84 -112.35 50.49
C MET A 116 -35.02 -111.09 50.82
N LEU A 117 -34.07 -111.20 51.75
CA LEU A 117 -33.23 -110.07 52.17
C LEU A 117 -32.36 -109.57 51.03
N GLU A 118 -31.77 -110.46 50.23
CA GLU A 118 -30.94 -110.08 49.08
C GLU A 118 -31.78 -109.32 48.05
N SER A 119 -33.03 -109.74 47.86
CA SER A 119 -33.96 -109.02 46.96
C SER A 119 -34.34 -107.65 47.52
N PHE A 120 -34.56 -107.53 48.83
CA PHE A 120 -34.80 -106.24 49.48
C PHE A 120 -33.58 -105.32 49.46
N GLU A 121 -32.38 -105.88 49.51
CA GLU A 121 -31.14 -105.13 49.39
C GLU A 121 -31.02 -104.44 48.03
N CYS A 122 -31.23 -105.17 46.94
CA CYS A 122 -31.21 -104.61 45.59
C CYS A 122 -32.24 -103.48 45.42
N VAL A 123 -33.44 -103.64 45.99
CA VAL A 123 -34.48 -102.61 45.94
C VAL A 123 -34.11 -101.40 46.81
N SER A 124 -33.56 -101.63 47.99
CA SER A 124 -33.10 -100.58 48.90
C SER A 124 -31.99 -99.73 48.27
N ASP A 125 -31.02 -100.36 47.60
CA ASP A 125 -29.96 -99.65 46.88
C ASP A 125 -30.51 -98.81 45.72
N ALA A 126 -31.42 -99.36 44.92
CA ALA A 126 -32.04 -98.61 43.83
C ALA A 126 -32.81 -97.38 44.34
N ILE A 127 -33.56 -97.53 45.44
CA ILE A 127 -34.29 -96.42 46.08
C ILE A 127 -33.31 -95.38 46.64
N ARG A 128 -32.21 -95.82 47.26
CA ARG A 128 -31.17 -94.90 47.78
C ARG A 128 -30.55 -94.07 46.68
N ASP A 129 -30.18 -94.68 45.56
CA ASP A 129 -29.54 -93.98 44.45
C ASP A 129 -30.50 -92.97 43.80
N ASP A 130 -31.78 -93.31 43.64
CA ASP A 130 -32.80 -92.38 43.18
C ASP A 130 -33.02 -91.21 44.17
N HIS A 131 -33.00 -91.47 45.48
CA HIS A 131 -33.08 -90.41 46.49
C HIS A 131 -31.88 -89.46 46.46
N ILE A 132 -30.66 -89.97 46.27
CA ILE A 132 -29.46 -89.14 46.12
C ILE A 132 -29.60 -88.23 44.88
N ARG A 133 -30.08 -88.77 43.75
CA ARG A 133 -30.31 -88.00 42.53
C ARG A 133 -31.35 -86.89 42.75
N LEU A 134 -32.53 -87.23 43.27
CA LEU A 134 -33.61 -86.26 43.51
C LEU A 134 -33.22 -85.17 44.51
N THR A 135 -32.47 -85.53 45.56
CA THR A 135 -31.99 -84.55 46.55
C THR A 135 -31.07 -83.52 45.90
N LYS A 136 -30.22 -83.95 44.97
CA LYS A 136 -29.34 -83.04 44.22
C LYS A 136 -30.14 -82.10 43.32
N GLU A 137 -31.08 -82.63 42.53
CA GLU A 137 -31.95 -81.84 41.66
C GLU A 137 -32.72 -80.77 42.44
N TYR A 138 -33.35 -81.12 43.57
CA TYR A 138 -34.04 -80.14 44.42
C TYR A 138 -33.11 -79.08 45.04
N THR A 139 -31.86 -79.43 45.30
CA THR A 139 -30.89 -78.48 45.86
C THR A 139 -30.45 -77.47 44.80
N ASP A 140 -30.22 -77.93 43.57
CA ASP A 140 -29.84 -77.07 42.44
C ASP A 140 -30.99 -76.11 42.07
N GLU A 141 -32.23 -76.62 41.98
CA GLU A 141 -33.43 -75.78 41.74
C GLU A 141 -33.66 -74.74 42.84
N ALA A 142 -33.42 -75.08 44.11
CA ALA A 142 -33.54 -74.14 45.22
C ALA A 142 -32.52 -73.00 45.13
N ASN A 143 -31.31 -73.27 44.62
CA ASN A 143 -30.28 -72.26 44.41
C ASN A 143 -30.64 -71.32 43.25
N GLU A 144 -31.09 -71.85 42.12
CA GLU A 144 -31.54 -71.03 40.97
C GLU A 144 -32.70 -70.10 41.36
N LYS A 145 -33.68 -70.64 42.12
CA LYS A 145 -34.79 -69.84 42.63
C LYS A 145 -34.34 -68.69 43.53
N LYS A 146 -33.28 -68.89 44.32
CA LYS A 146 -32.70 -67.85 45.19
C LYS A 146 -32.00 -66.77 44.37
N GLU A 147 -31.26 -67.14 43.32
CA GLU A 147 -30.60 -66.19 42.42
C GLU A 147 -31.62 -65.30 41.70
N LEU A 148 -32.65 -65.90 41.11
CA LEU A 148 -33.74 -65.15 40.45
C LEU A 148 -34.46 -64.21 41.42
N SER A 149 -34.70 -64.62 42.67
CA SER A 149 -35.32 -63.75 43.68
C SER A 149 -34.45 -62.53 44.01
N ASN A 150 -33.13 -62.68 44.02
CA ASN A 150 -32.22 -61.56 44.26
C ASN A 150 -32.23 -60.57 43.09
N GLU A 151 -32.28 -61.06 41.86
CA GLU A 151 -32.34 -60.23 40.64
C GLU A 151 -33.65 -59.43 40.55
N ILE A 152 -34.78 -60.07 40.86
CA ILE A 152 -36.07 -59.38 40.95
C ILE A 152 -36.00 -58.24 41.98
N THR A 153 -35.40 -58.49 43.15
CA THR A 153 -35.28 -57.47 44.20
C THR A 153 -34.41 -56.29 43.76
N ALA A 154 -33.34 -56.54 43.00
CA ALA A 154 -32.48 -55.48 42.46
C ALA A 154 -33.22 -54.61 41.43
N LEU A 155 -33.98 -55.23 40.53
CA LEU A 155 -34.81 -54.52 39.56
C LEU A 155 -35.94 -53.72 40.22
N ASP A 156 -36.55 -54.26 41.28
CA ASP A 156 -37.60 -53.56 42.04
C ASP A 156 -37.07 -52.29 42.71
N ILE A 157 -35.81 -52.30 43.16
CA ILE A 157 -35.11 -51.11 43.68
C ILE A 157 -34.86 -50.08 42.58
N GLU A 158 -34.43 -50.48 41.37
CA GLU A 158 -34.27 -49.56 40.23
C GLU A 158 -35.59 -48.96 39.73
N LEU A 159 -36.71 -49.65 39.97
CA LEU A 159 -38.07 -49.20 39.64
C LEU A 159 -38.74 -48.36 40.74
N THR A 160 -38.05 -48.02 41.84
CA THR A 160 -38.66 -47.29 42.97
C THR A 160 -38.99 -45.82 42.73
N ASP A 161 -38.52 -45.20 41.65
CA ASP A 161 -39.03 -43.90 41.23
C ASP A 161 -40.42 -44.09 40.59
N ASP A 162 -41.48 -43.52 41.22
CA ASP A 162 -42.85 -43.56 40.68
C ASP A 162 -42.82 -43.16 39.20
N PRO A 163 -43.26 -44.03 38.26
CA PRO A 163 -43.21 -43.75 36.83
C PRO A 163 -43.85 -42.41 36.47
N THR A 164 -44.85 -41.99 37.24
CA THR A 164 -45.50 -40.69 37.07
C THR A 164 -44.55 -39.54 37.39
N SER A 165 -43.77 -39.64 38.47
CA SER A 165 -42.77 -38.64 38.85
C SER A 165 -41.66 -38.50 37.79
N VAL A 166 -41.19 -39.62 37.24
CA VAL A 166 -40.19 -39.64 36.16
C VAL A 166 -40.76 -38.99 34.90
N ILE A 167 -42.00 -39.31 34.53
CA ILE A 167 -42.68 -38.71 33.38
C ILE A 167 -42.92 -37.21 33.59
N ILE A 168 -43.33 -36.78 34.79
CA ILE A 168 -43.54 -35.36 35.12
C ILE A 168 -42.22 -34.60 35.02
N ASN A 169 -41.13 -35.13 35.59
CA ASN A 169 -39.81 -34.48 35.52
C ASN A 169 -39.32 -34.38 34.08
N ALA A 170 -39.40 -35.47 33.31
CA ALA A 170 -39.04 -35.46 31.89
C ALA A 170 -39.91 -34.50 31.07
N THR A 171 -41.21 -34.38 31.39
CA THR A 171 -42.13 -33.43 30.72
C THR A 171 -41.76 -31.98 31.05
N ASN A 172 -41.39 -31.70 32.31
CA ASN A 172 -40.95 -30.38 32.73
C ASN A 172 -39.64 -29.98 32.04
N GLU A 173 -38.64 -30.86 32.05
CA GLU A 173 -37.37 -30.65 31.33
C GLU A 173 -37.60 -30.40 29.83
N LEU A 174 -38.51 -31.16 29.20
CA LEU A 174 -38.85 -30.96 27.79
C LEU A 174 -39.50 -29.59 27.56
N ASN A 175 -40.35 -29.13 28.46
CA ASN A 175 -40.96 -27.80 28.36
C ASN A 175 -39.94 -26.67 28.56
N GLU A 176 -39.00 -26.81 29.51
CA GLU A 176 -37.90 -25.86 29.71
C GLU A 176 -37.03 -25.74 28.45
N LEU A 177 -36.67 -26.88 27.84
CA LEU A 177 -35.92 -26.91 26.59
C LEU A 177 -36.70 -26.28 25.43
N ARG A 178 -38.03 -26.45 25.39
CA ARG A 178 -38.88 -25.78 24.38
C ARG A 178 -38.91 -24.28 24.54
N ASP A 179 -38.95 -23.78 25.77
CA ASP A 179 -38.93 -22.34 26.04
C ASP A 179 -37.57 -21.73 25.76
N GLU A 180 -36.48 -22.41 26.09
CA GLU A 180 -35.12 -21.99 25.73
C GLU A 180 -34.94 -21.95 24.21
N LYS A 181 -35.41 -22.98 23.49
CA LYS A 181 -35.43 -23.00 22.01
C LYS A 181 -36.19 -21.80 21.45
N ARG A 182 -37.32 -21.42 22.05
CA ARG A 182 -38.10 -20.26 21.60
C ARG A 182 -37.34 -18.95 21.84
N LYS A 183 -36.74 -18.76 23.02
CA LYS A 183 -35.92 -17.59 23.32
C LYS A 183 -34.74 -17.44 22.36
N LEU A 184 -34.00 -18.51 22.11
CA LEU A 184 -32.89 -18.51 21.16
C LEU A 184 -33.34 -18.20 19.73
N HIS A 185 -34.51 -18.70 19.33
CA HIS A 185 -35.08 -18.38 18.03
C HIS A 185 -35.42 -16.87 17.92
N ASP A 186 -36.03 -16.29 18.95
CA ASP A 186 -36.36 -14.87 18.97
C ASP A 186 -35.09 -13.99 18.95
N GLU A 187 -34.04 -14.39 19.67
CA GLU A 187 -32.71 -13.74 19.60
C GLU A 187 -32.10 -13.81 18.20
N CYS A 188 -32.17 -14.98 17.54
CA CYS A 188 -31.70 -15.14 16.17
C CYS A 188 -32.45 -14.20 15.20
N VAL A 189 -33.76 -14.05 15.37
CA VAL A 189 -34.58 -13.16 14.56
C VAL A 189 -34.22 -11.69 14.81
N ASP A 190 -34.03 -11.28 16.06
CA ASP A 190 -33.59 -9.93 16.43
C ASP A 190 -32.21 -9.60 15.84
N PHE A 191 -31.24 -10.51 15.97
CA PHE A 191 -29.92 -10.35 15.36
C PHE A 191 -29.98 -10.25 13.84
N ASN A 192 -30.82 -11.06 13.19
CA ASN A 192 -30.99 -10.99 11.75
C ASN A 192 -31.62 -9.65 11.31
N THR A 193 -32.57 -9.14 12.08
CA THR A 193 -33.21 -7.83 11.85
C THR A 193 -32.19 -6.69 12.00
N LYS A 194 -31.41 -6.69 13.09
CA LYS A 194 -30.31 -5.73 13.31
C LYS A 194 -29.25 -5.79 12.20
N THR A 195 -28.89 -6.99 11.77
CA THR A 195 -27.91 -7.20 10.69
C THR A 195 -28.43 -6.65 9.37
N SER A 196 -29.72 -6.85 9.07
CA SER A 196 -30.36 -6.34 7.86
C SER A 196 -30.40 -4.80 7.85
N SER A 197 -30.78 -4.18 8.98
CA SER A 197 -30.76 -2.72 9.14
C SER A 197 -29.36 -2.12 8.98
N LYS A 198 -28.32 -2.77 9.54
CA LYS A 198 -26.93 -2.34 9.33
C LYS A 198 -26.49 -2.46 7.87
N ARG A 199 -26.94 -3.49 7.15
CA ARG A 199 -26.65 -3.68 5.72
C ARG A 199 -27.28 -2.59 4.85
N GLU A 200 -28.52 -2.19 5.16
CA GLU A 200 -29.18 -1.06 4.49
C GLU A 200 -28.46 0.26 4.77
N THR A 201 -28.04 0.49 6.01
CA THR A 201 -27.24 1.67 6.39
C THR A 201 -25.92 1.70 5.61
N LEU A 202 -25.21 0.57 5.55
CA LEU A 202 -23.98 0.44 4.77
C LEU A 202 -24.22 0.71 3.28
N HIS A 203 -25.35 0.25 2.73
CA HIS A 203 -25.70 0.48 1.32
C HIS A 203 -25.94 1.97 1.03
N SER A 204 -26.69 2.66 1.90
CA SER A 204 -26.94 4.10 1.75
C SER A 204 -25.65 4.95 1.91
N GLU A 205 -24.76 4.60 2.83
CA GLU A 205 -23.43 5.23 2.92
C GLU A 205 -22.57 4.93 1.68
N GLY A 206 -22.64 3.72 1.14
CA GLY A 206 -21.99 3.37 -0.12
C GLY A 206 -22.48 4.21 -1.31
N GLN A 207 -23.77 4.53 -1.36
CA GLN A 207 -24.32 5.45 -2.35
C GLN A 207 -23.80 6.88 -2.17
N LYS A 208 -23.78 7.40 -0.93
CA LYS A 208 -23.21 8.73 -0.64
C LYS A 208 -21.74 8.86 -1.06
N VAL A 209 -20.94 7.82 -0.84
CA VAL A 209 -19.53 7.79 -1.27
C VAL A 209 -19.42 7.85 -2.79
N THR A 210 -20.31 7.16 -3.51
CA THR A 210 -20.38 7.23 -4.98
C THR A 210 -20.70 8.65 -5.46
N GLU A 211 -21.71 9.30 -4.88
CA GLU A 211 -22.08 10.69 -5.20
C GLU A 211 -20.94 11.68 -4.92
N LEU A 212 -20.22 11.51 -3.81
CA LEU A 212 -19.07 12.35 -3.47
C LEU A 212 -17.91 12.17 -4.46
N ARG A 213 -17.67 10.94 -4.93
CA ARG A 213 -16.66 10.66 -5.96
C ARG A 213 -17.01 11.35 -7.28
N GLU A 214 -18.25 11.26 -7.73
CA GLU A 214 -18.71 11.96 -8.94
C GLU A 214 -18.57 13.48 -8.81
N ARG A 215 -18.89 14.03 -7.62
CA ARG A 215 -18.73 15.46 -7.35
C ARG A 215 -17.25 15.87 -7.38
N TYR A 216 -16.37 15.05 -6.82
CA TYR A 216 -14.93 15.28 -6.85
C TYR A 216 -14.40 15.28 -8.29
N GLU A 217 -14.82 14.32 -9.12
CA GLU A 217 -14.43 14.25 -10.54
C GLU A 217 -14.86 15.50 -11.31
N LYS A 218 -16.11 15.96 -11.12
CA LYS A 218 -16.60 17.21 -11.74
C LYS A 218 -15.80 18.44 -11.30
N LEU A 219 -15.43 18.52 -10.02
CA LEU A 219 -14.60 19.61 -9.50
C LEU A 219 -13.18 19.56 -10.08
N GLU A 220 -12.61 18.37 -10.23
CA GLU A 220 -11.28 18.18 -10.81
C GLU A 220 -11.25 18.54 -12.30
N GLU A 221 -12.30 18.20 -13.06
CA GLU A 221 -12.47 18.67 -14.44
C GLU A 221 -12.61 20.19 -14.51
N SER A 222 -13.40 20.78 -13.60
CA SER A 222 -13.53 22.24 -13.52
C SER A 222 -12.19 22.91 -13.24
N ARG A 223 -11.41 22.38 -12.29
CA ARG A 223 -10.05 22.85 -11.94
C ARG A 223 -9.13 22.80 -13.15
N LYS A 224 -9.09 21.67 -13.86
CA LYS A 224 -8.30 21.52 -15.11
C LYS A 224 -8.73 22.52 -16.18
N GLY A 225 -10.03 22.78 -16.31
CA GLY A 225 -10.57 23.80 -17.22
C GLY A 225 -10.12 25.22 -16.87
N TYR A 226 -10.13 25.58 -15.58
CA TYR A 226 -9.59 26.88 -15.12
C TYR A 226 -8.08 26.99 -15.35
N GLU A 227 -7.30 25.96 -15.03
CA GLU A 227 -5.86 25.95 -15.29
C GLU A 227 -5.54 26.08 -16.79
N HIS A 228 -6.31 25.42 -17.65
CA HIS A 228 -6.13 25.55 -19.10
C HIS A 228 -6.45 26.98 -19.58
N ARG A 229 -7.57 27.57 -19.14
CA ARG A 229 -7.90 28.97 -19.46
C ARG A 229 -6.82 29.93 -19.00
N TYR A 230 -6.35 29.78 -17.77
CA TYR A 230 -5.27 30.60 -17.22
C TYR A 230 -3.99 30.48 -18.06
N LYS A 231 -3.59 29.26 -18.44
CA LYS A 231 -2.44 29.04 -19.34
C LYS A 231 -2.64 29.72 -20.70
N CYS A 232 -3.84 29.67 -21.28
CA CYS A 232 -4.14 30.35 -22.54
C CYS A 232 -4.10 31.88 -22.40
N GLU A 233 -4.62 32.44 -21.30
CA GLU A 233 -4.54 33.88 -21.02
C GLU A 233 -3.09 34.34 -20.84
N VAL A 234 -2.28 33.58 -20.08
CA VAL A 234 -0.85 33.84 -19.96
C VAL A 234 -0.15 33.80 -21.32
N ALA A 235 -0.47 32.82 -22.18
CA ALA A 235 0.11 32.73 -23.52
C ALA A 235 -0.26 33.93 -24.41
N LYS A 236 -1.50 34.43 -24.34
CA LYS A 236 -1.91 35.66 -25.03
C LYS A 236 -1.12 36.87 -24.54
N LEU A 237 -1.02 37.04 -23.22
CA LEU A 237 -0.26 38.14 -22.62
C LEU A 237 1.23 38.10 -22.99
N VAL A 238 1.83 36.92 -23.09
CA VAL A 238 3.22 36.77 -23.56
C VAL A 238 3.37 37.27 -24.99
N ASN A 239 2.46 36.88 -25.91
CA ASN A 239 2.48 37.37 -27.28
C ASN A 239 2.28 38.89 -27.34
N ASP A 240 1.34 39.43 -26.56
CA ASP A 240 1.10 40.89 -26.50
C ASP A 240 2.35 41.63 -26.00
N ILE A 241 3.07 41.06 -25.02
CA ILE A 241 4.34 41.62 -24.52
C ILE A 241 5.41 41.59 -25.62
N ASP A 242 5.53 40.49 -26.37
CA ASP A 242 6.49 40.38 -27.48
C ASP A 242 6.19 41.40 -28.60
N ASP A 243 4.92 41.57 -28.96
CA ASP A 243 4.49 42.59 -29.92
C ASP A 243 4.80 44.01 -29.44
N LEU A 244 4.55 44.31 -28.17
CA LEU A 244 4.90 45.61 -27.56
C LEU A 244 6.41 45.83 -27.51
N MET A 245 7.20 44.80 -27.25
CA MET A 245 8.67 44.87 -27.26
C MET A 245 9.20 45.13 -28.68
N ASN A 246 8.63 44.47 -29.69
CA ASN A 246 8.95 44.72 -31.09
C ASN A 246 8.59 46.15 -31.52
N GLU A 247 7.41 46.64 -31.12
CA GLU A 247 7.00 48.02 -31.43
C GLU A 247 7.89 49.04 -30.72
N ARG A 248 8.27 48.80 -29.46
CA ARG A 248 9.23 49.65 -28.73
C ARG A 248 10.58 49.69 -29.44
N GLN A 249 11.07 48.55 -29.94
CA GLN A 249 12.31 48.50 -30.70
C GLN A 249 12.19 49.32 -32.00
N ARG A 250 11.08 49.15 -32.74
CA ARG A 250 10.79 49.91 -33.97
C ARG A 250 10.75 51.42 -33.71
N LEU A 251 10.10 51.85 -32.63
CA LEU A 251 10.04 53.26 -32.21
C LEU A 251 11.41 53.78 -31.81
N THR A 252 12.22 52.99 -31.11
CA THR A 252 13.60 53.37 -30.72
C THR A 252 14.47 53.58 -31.97
N ASP A 253 14.34 52.72 -32.97
CA ASP A 253 15.10 52.86 -34.22
C ASP A 253 14.60 54.05 -35.05
N SER A 254 13.28 54.31 -35.06
CA SER A 254 12.71 55.53 -35.64
C SER A 254 13.19 56.79 -34.92
N GLU A 255 13.31 56.78 -33.58
CA GLU A 255 13.83 57.89 -32.80
C GLU A 255 15.30 58.18 -33.14
N LYS A 256 16.12 57.13 -33.27
CA LYS A 256 17.50 57.27 -33.74
C LYS A 256 17.57 57.88 -35.14
N ALA A 257 16.70 57.46 -36.06
CA ALA A 257 16.61 58.02 -37.40
C ALA A 257 16.24 59.52 -37.34
N VAL A 258 15.22 59.89 -36.56
CA VAL A 258 14.82 61.29 -36.37
C VAL A 258 15.93 62.11 -35.74
N LYS A 259 16.68 61.57 -34.76
CA LYS A 259 17.82 62.26 -34.15
C LYS A 259 18.95 62.49 -35.18
N ASN A 260 19.21 61.51 -36.04
CA ASN A 260 20.15 61.66 -37.13
C ASN A 260 19.70 62.72 -38.14
N ASP A 261 18.42 62.70 -38.55
CA ASP A 261 17.85 63.72 -39.44
C ASP A 261 17.88 65.11 -38.81
N THR A 262 17.64 65.22 -37.50
CA THR A 262 17.74 66.47 -36.74
C THR A 262 19.18 67.01 -36.76
N THR A 263 20.17 66.11 -36.67
CA THR A 263 21.60 66.46 -36.76
C THR A 263 21.93 66.97 -38.16
N ILE A 264 21.48 66.26 -39.21
CA ILE A 264 21.66 66.66 -40.61
C ILE A 264 21.01 68.03 -40.87
N LEU A 265 19.79 68.25 -40.34
CA LEU A 265 19.09 69.52 -40.48
C LEU A 265 19.82 70.65 -39.74
N HIS A 266 20.35 70.42 -38.54
CA HIS A 266 21.20 71.39 -37.84
C HIS A 266 22.42 71.78 -38.67
N THR A 267 23.14 70.80 -39.24
CA THR A 267 24.28 71.08 -40.14
C THR A 267 23.85 71.87 -41.38
N LYS A 268 22.68 71.59 -41.96
CA LYS A 268 22.16 72.37 -43.10
C LYS A 268 21.78 73.79 -42.69
N ILE A 269 21.21 73.99 -41.50
CA ILE A 269 20.90 75.32 -40.96
C ILE A 269 22.19 76.11 -40.78
N GLU A 270 23.21 75.52 -40.18
CA GLU A 270 24.54 76.14 -40.02
C GLU A 270 25.14 76.53 -41.38
N GLN A 271 25.09 75.64 -42.39
CA GLN A 271 25.52 75.97 -43.76
C GLN A 271 24.71 77.11 -44.39
N VAL A 272 23.42 77.24 -44.09
CA VAL A 272 22.59 78.35 -44.55
C VAL A 272 22.97 79.64 -43.84
N GLU A 273 23.26 79.60 -42.55
CA GLU A 273 23.74 80.76 -41.78
C GLU A 273 25.10 81.24 -42.28
N ASP A 274 26.03 80.32 -42.56
CA ASP A 274 27.33 80.64 -43.17
C ASP A 274 27.15 81.28 -44.55
N LYS A 275 26.31 80.69 -45.42
CA LYS A 275 26.01 81.27 -46.73
C LYS A 275 25.36 82.65 -46.62
N LYS A 276 24.45 82.83 -45.65
CA LYS A 276 23.83 84.12 -45.38
C LYS A 276 24.89 85.15 -44.97
N LYS A 277 25.85 84.78 -44.12
CA LYS A 277 26.98 85.63 -43.75
C LYS A 277 27.85 85.97 -44.96
N SER A 278 28.20 85.00 -45.80
CA SER A 278 28.95 85.25 -47.05
C SER A 278 28.18 86.15 -48.02
N ILE A 279 26.85 86.03 -48.10
CA ILE A 279 26.02 86.93 -48.92
C ILE A 279 26.07 88.36 -48.38
N CYS A 280 26.02 88.56 -47.06
CA CYS A 280 26.17 89.89 -46.46
C CYS A 280 27.55 90.50 -46.78
N GLU A 281 28.63 89.72 -46.64
CA GLU A 281 30.00 90.16 -47.00
C GLU A 281 30.12 90.51 -48.49
N LEU A 282 29.51 89.72 -49.37
CA LEU A 282 29.45 90.00 -50.81
C LEU A 282 28.60 91.25 -51.11
N ALA A 283 27.49 91.45 -50.41
CA ALA A 283 26.65 92.64 -50.57
C ALA A 283 27.40 93.91 -50.15
N ASP A 284 28.15 93.87 -49.05
CA ASP A 284 29.01 94.97 -48.61
C ASP A 284 30.12 95.27 -49.62
N THR A 285 30.72 94.21 -50.19
CA THR A 285 31.71 94.32 -51.26
C THR A 285 31.09 94.94 -52.52
N ASN A 286 29.90 94.51 -52.91
CA ASN A 286 29.21 95.04 -54.08
C ASN A 286 28.86 96.52 -53.88
N ASN A 287 28.38 96.90 -52.69
CA ASN A 287 28.13 98.30 -52.32
C ASN A 287 29.41 99.15 -52.36
N TYR A 288 30.56 98.59 -51.99
CA TYR A 288 31.85 99.26 -52.12
C TYR A 288 32.25 99.43 -53.59
N LEU A 289 32.09 98.38 -54.39
CA LEU A 289 32.38 98.41 -55.84
C LEU A 289 31.47 99.37 -56.59
N ASP A 290 30.18 99.42 -56.27
CA ASP A 290 29.23 100.38 -56.86
C ASP A 290 29.67 101.83 -56.59
N LYS A 291 30.20 102.12 -55.39
CA LYS A 291 30.79 103.43 -55.06
C LYS A 291 32.05 103.72 -55.85
N GLU A 292 32.94 102.74 -56.01
CA GLU A 292 34.15 102.89 -56.82
C GLU A 292 33.83 103.06 -58.31
N ILE A 293 32.83 102.34 -58.84
CA ILE A 293 32.34 102.50 -60.21
C ILE A 293 31.76 103.91 -60.39
N ALA A 294 30.91 104.38 -59.48
CA ALA A 294 30.37 105.74 -59.56
C ALA A 294 31.48 106.82 -59.52
N LEU A 295 32.55 106.60 -58.72
CA LEU A 295 33.72 107.47 -58.72
C LEU A 295 34.51 107.40 -60.04
N ALA A 296 34.64 106.21 -60.62
CA ALA A 296 35.31 106.01 -61.91
C ALA A 296 34.52 106.64 -63.07
N GLU A 297 33.19 106.48 -63.08
CA GLU A 297 32.30 107.12 -64.06
C GLU A 297 32.35 108.65 -63.95
N ALA A 298 32.38 109.21 -62.73
CA ALA A 298 32.56 110.65 -62.52
C ALA A 298 33.91 111.15 -63.06
N LYS A 299 34.99 110.38 -62.83
CA LYS A 299 36.33 110.68 -63.37
C LYS A 299 36.38 110.54 -64.90
N ALA A 300 35.71 109.54 -65.46
CA ALA A 300 35.63 109.36 -66.91
C ALA A 300 34.90 110.55 -67.56
N ALA A 301 33.78 111.00 -66.99
CA ALA A 301 33.09 112.21 -67.44
C ALA A 301 33.96 113.48 -67.32
N GLU A 302 34.81 113.56 -66.29
CA GLU A 302 35.80 114.65 -66.16
C GLU A 302 36.89 114.58 -67.24
N ILE A 303 37.37 113.37 -67.57
CA ILE A 303 38.29 113.14 -68.68
C ILE A 303 37.64 113.50 -70.02
N ASP A 304 36.39 113.11 -70.28
CA ASP A 304 35.66 113.48 -71.50
C ASP A 304 35.56 115.00 -71.64
N LYS A 305 35.29 115.72 -70.55
CA LYS A 305 35.28 117.18 -70.53
C LYS A 305 36.67 117.78 -70.83
N ILE A 306 37.73 117.22 -70.24
CA ILE A 306 39.11 117.63 -70.54
C ILE A 306 39.44 117.36 -72.01
N SER A 307 38.98 116.23 -72.57
CA SER A 307 39.18 115.84 -73.96
C SER A 307 38.46 116.81 -74.92
N ASP A 308 37.24 117.23 -74.58
CA ASP A 308 36.51 118.28 -75.31
C ASP A 308 37.23 119.64 -75.25
N ASP A 309 37.82 120.00 -74.10
CA ASP A 309 38.58 121.24 -73.95
C ASP A 309 39.92 121.18 -74.71
N ILE A 310 40.60 120.02 -74.74
CA ILE A 310 41.76 119.78 -75.61
C ILE A 310 41.36 119.94 -77.08
N SER A 311 40.23 119.36 -77.50
CA SER A 311 39.74 119.49 -78.88
C SER A 311 39.44 120.95 -79.27
N LYS A 312 39.01 121.80 -78.33
CA LYS A 312 38.88 123.26 -78.55
C LYS A 312 40.24 123.94 -78.65
N ILE A 313 41.19 123.58 -77.79
CA ILE A 313 42.56 124.13 -77.82
C ILE A 313 43.24 123.75 -79.14
N ASP A 314 43.10 122.51 -79.61
CA ASP A 314 43.65 122.07 -80.89
C ASP A 314 43.09 122.87 -82.07
N LYS A 315 41.77 123.14 -82.09
CA LYS A 315 41.17 124.07 -83.09
C LYS A 315 41.75 125.48 -83.01
N ASN A 316 42.05 125.98 -81.81
CA ASN A 316 42.70 127.29 -81.64
C ASN A 316 44.16 127.25 -82.10
N ILE A 317 44.87 126.15 -81.89
CA ILE A 317 46.23 125.93 -82.38
C ILE A 317 46.23 125.90 -83.91
N GLU A 318 45.30 125.17 -84.55
CA GLU A 318 45.16 125.17 -86.01
C GLU A 318 44.91 126.58 -86.56
N HIS A 319 44.05 127.37 -85.90
CA HIS A 319 43.83 128.78 -86.27
C HIS A 319 45.11 129.61 -86.16
N THR A 320 45.84 129.46 -85.05
CA THR A 320 47.13 130.16 -84.81
C THR A 320 48.22 129.71 -85.79
N GLN A 321 48.24 128.44 -86.19
CA GLN A 321 49.11 127.94 -87.24
C GLN A 321 48.77 128.57 -88.60
N GLY A 322 47.49 128.80 -88.89
CA GLY A 322 47.04 129.60 -90.02
C GLY A 322 47.60 131.03 -90.00
N ASP A 323 47.59 131.69 -88.84
CA ASP A 323 48.17 133.02 -88.65
C ASP A 323 49.70 133.02 -88.83
N ILE A 324 50.40 131.99 -88.35
CA ILE A 324 51.85 131.83 -88.54
C ILE A 324 52.19 131.65 -90.03
N VAL A 325 51.38 130.95 -90.81
CA VAL A 325 51.57 130.81 -92.26
C VAL A 325 51.37 132.17 -92.98
N LEU A 326 50.42 132.99 -92.51
CA LEU A 326 50.23 134.37 -92.98
C LEU A 326 51.42 135.28 -92.61
N LEU A 327 52.00 135.12 -91.42
CA LEU A 327 53.19 135.85 -90.97
C LEU A 327 54.45 135.43 -91.72
N LYS A 328 54.63 134.13 -92.04
CA LYS A 328 55.75 133.64 -92.87
C LYS A 328 55.76 134.22 -94.28
N ARG A 329 54.61 134.63 -94.84
CA ARG A 329 54.53 135.32 -96.14
C ARG A 329 55.00 136.79 -96.10
N LYS A 330 55.16 137.40 -94.93
CA LYS A 330 55.61 138.80 -94.76
C LYS A 330 57.11 138.97 -94.50
N ILE A 331 57.87 137.88 -94.43
CA ILE A 331 59.27 137.87 -93.93
C ILE A 331 60.37 138.40 -94.89
N PRO A 332 60.24 138.53 -96.23
CA PRO A 332 61.37 139.01 -97.04
C PRO A 332 61.42 140.53 -97.30
N VAL A 333 61.25 141.39 -96.28
CA VAL A 333 61.65 142.82 -96.30
C VAL A 333 61.96 143.31 -94.88
N LEU A 334 63.12 142.92 -94.29
CA LEU A 334 63.88 143.67 -93.27
C LEU A 334 65.16 142.90 -92.87
N THR A 335 66.05 142.92 -93.86
CA THR A 335 67.47 142.59 -93.95
C THR A 335 68.35 143.24 -92.85
N ASP A 336 69.50 142.62 -92.56
CA ASP A 336 70.75 143.19 -91.99
C ASP A 336 70.71 144.12 -90.76
N TYR A 337 71.03 143.58 -89.57
CA TYR A 337 71.88 144.28 -88.57
C TYR A 337 72.42 143.39 -87.41
N HIS A 338 71.83 142.24 -87.08
CA HIS A 338 72.22 141.50 -85.86
C HIS A 338 72.95 140.17 -86.09
N GLN A 339 73.96 140.21 -86.95
CA GLN A 339 75.09 139.31 -86.79
C GLN A 339 75.98 139.81 -85.64
N VAL A 340 76.23 138.91 -84.67
CA VAL A 340 77.28 138.96 -83.62
C VAL A 340 76.89 139.65 -82.30
N GLN A 341 76.08 138.98 -81.45
CA GLN A 341 76.55 138.40 -80.16
C GLN A 341 75.41 137.85 -79.25
N VAL A 342 75.42 136.51 -79.08
CA VAL A 342 75.33 135.75 -77.82
C VAL A 342 73.94 135.65 -77.14
N ALA A 343 73.13 134.59 -77.32
CA ALA A 343 73.23 133.18 -76.88
C ALA A 343 73.21 132.96 -75.33
N ASP A 344 72.05 132.49 -74.84
CA ASP A 344 71.71 131.75 -73.59
C ASP A 344 71.47 132.44 -72.21
N ASN A 345 70.17 132.55 -71.87
CA ASN A 345 69.49 131.88 -70.73
C ASN A 345 69.59 132.47 -69.29
N LYS A 346 68.51 133.07 -68.77
CA LYS A 346 68.31 133.31 -67.31
C LYS A 346 66.86 133.36 -66.77
N ASN A 347 65.81 133.39 -67.62
CA ASN A 347 64.41 133.39 -67.14
C ASN A 347 63.88 131.99 -66.73
N VAL A 348 64.60 130.91 -67.04
CA VAL A 348 64.31 129.52 -66.59
C VAL A 348 64.41 129.34 -65.06
N LYS A 349 65.03 130.28 -64.34
CA LYS A 349 65.31 130.12 -62.90
C LYS A 349 64.15 130.47 -61.96
N LYS A 350 63.09 131.13 -62.42
CA LYS A 350 61.98 131.59 -61.56
C LYS A 350 60.82 130.59 -61.47
N GLU A 351 60.52 129.86 -62.54
CA GLU A 351 59.41 128.87 -62.56
C GLU A 351 59.72 127.57 -61.80
N PHE A 352 61.00 127.18 -61.66
CA PHE A 352 61.40 125.96 -60.93
C PHE A 352 61.18 126.04 -59.40
N LYS A 353 61.21 127.26 -58.83
CA LYS A 353 61.12 127.45 -57.38
C LYS A 353 59.68 127.34 -56.86
N ASP A 354 58.69 127.71 -57.66
CA ASP A 354 57.27 127.62 -57.27
C ASP A 354 56.72 126.18 -57.38
N ALA A 355 57.28 125.37 -58.28
CA ALA A 355 56.92 123.95 -58.39
C ALA A 355 57.38 123.11 -57.17
N MET A 356 58.57 123.39 -56.61
CA MET A 356 59.11 122.67 -55.45
C MET A 356 58.29 122.86 -54.16
N CYS A 357 57.64 124.00 -53.98
CA CYS A 357 56.83 124.26 -52.79
C CYS A 357 55.49 123.48 -52.81
N LYS A 358 54.90 123.24 -53.99
CA LYS A 358 53.69 122.39 -54.13
C LYS A 358 53.98 120.93 -53.80
N LEU A 359 55.10 120.39 -54.29
CA LEU A 359 55.47 118.98 -54.09
C LEU A 359 55.67 118.62 -52.61
N LYS A 360 56.16 119.56 -51.79
CA LYS A 360 56.35 119.36 -50.35
C LYS A 360 55.02 119.21 -49.59
N GLY A 361 53.96 119.88 -50.03
CA GLY A 361 52.62 119.74 -49.45
C GLY A 361 52.00 118.36 -49.71
N GLU A 362 52.29 117.78 -50.87
CA GLU A 362 51.78 116.46 -51.26
C GLU A 362 52.45 115.32 -50.47
N ILE A 363 53.74 115.44 -50.14
CA ILE A 363 54.47 114.43 -49.35
C ILE A 363 53.94 114.34 -47.90
N SER A 364 53.54 115.46 -47.28
CA SER A 364 52.96 115.44 -45.93
C SER A 364 51.63 114.68 -45.87
N ILE A 365 50.79 114.80 -46.90
CA ILE A 365 49.51 114.08 -47.00
C ILE A 365 49.75 112.56 -47.13
N LEU A 366 50.87 112.16 -47.72
CA LEU A 366 51.21 110.74 -47.90
C LEU A 366 51.67 110.08 -46.58
N TYR A 367 52.37 110.82 -45.72
CA TYR A 367 52.80 110.33 -44.41
C TYR A 367 51.62 110.08 -43.45
N ASP A 368 50.59 110.93 -43.47
CA ASP A 368 49.37 110.73 -42.67
C ASP A 368 48.58 109.48 -43.09
N LYS A 369 48.64 109.12 -44.37
CA LYS A 369 48.03 107.87 -44.86
C LYS A 369 48.79 106.63 -44.38
N PHE A 370 50.12 106.70 -44.28
CA PHE A 370 50.94 105.58 -43.83
C PHE A 370 50.66 105.22 -42.36
N ASN A 371 50.53 106.21 -41.48
CA ASN A 371 50.25 105.97 -40.06
C ASN A 371 48.91 105.25 -39.83
N LYS A 372 47.86 105.59 -40.62
CA LYS A 372 46.57 104.89 -40.56
C LYS A 372 46.66 103.39 -40.90
N ILE A 373 47.61 102.98 -41.74
CA ILE A 373 47.82 101.57 -42.10
C ILE A 373 48.46 100.78 -40.95
N VAL A 374 49.32 101.43 -40.17
CA VAL A 374 49.99 100.82 -39.01
C VAL A 374 48.97 100.50 -37.90
N ASP A 375 48.01 101.38 -37.66
CA ASP A 375 46.95 101.17 -36.67
C ASP A 375 46.09 99.94 -36.99
N ILE A 376 45.75 99.73 -38.26
CA ILE A 376 44.98 98.56 -38.73
C ILE A 376 45.74 97.24 -38.46
N LYS A 377 47.08 97.25 -38.56
CA LYS A 377 47.89 96.05 -38.32
C LYS A 377 47.90 95.65 -36.84
N LEU A 378 47.91 96.62 -35.93
CA LEU A 378 47.86 96.37 -34.48
C LEU A 378 46.52 95.76 -34.04
N GLU A 379 45.42 96.17 -34.68
CA GLU A 379 44.09 95.60 -34.44
C GLU A 379 44.05 94.10 -34.78
N LYS A 380 44.64 93.70 -35.92
CA LYS A 380 44.70 92.29 -36.33
C LYS A 380 45.55 91.39 -35.44
N CYS A 381 46.59 91.93 -34.79
CA CYS A 381 47.33 91.18 -33.77
C CYS A 381 46.49 90.87 -32.52
N SER A 382 45.53 91.74 -32.17
CA SER A 382 44.63 91.53 -31.03
C SER A 382 43.58 90.45 -31.29
N GLU A 383 43.11 90.31 -32.52
CA GLU A 383 42.20 89.22 -32.93
C GLU A 383 42.88 87.85 -32.81
N LEU A 384 44.16 87.74 -33.18
CA LEU A 384 44.90 86.49 -33.14
C LEU A 384 45.14 85.99 -31.69
N ALA A 385 45.17 86.89 -30.72
CA ALA A 385 45.24 86.54 -29.30
C ALA A 385 43.93 85.90 -28.79
N LYS A 386 42.77 86.34 -29.28
CA LYS A 386 41.46 85.75 -28.89
C LYS A 386 41.31 84.31 -29.37
N ILE A 387 41.73 84.02 -30.59
CA ILE A 387 41.66 82.67 -31.18
C ILE A 387 42.52 81.66 -30.38
N LYS A 388 43.65 82.10 -29.82
CA LYS A 388 44.49 81.23 -28.97
C LYS A 388 43.83 80.85 -27.65
N GLU A 389 42.96 81.72 -27.12
CA GLU A 389 42.27 81.45 -25.86
C GLU A 389 41.10 80.48 -26.05
N GLU A 390 40.36 80.60 -27.17
CA GLU A 390 39.33 79.62 -27.55
C GLU A 390 39.88 78.20 -27.71
N LYS A 391 41.10 78.06 -28.26
CA LYS A 391 41.76 76.76 -28.35
C LYS A 391 42.00 76.10 -26.98
N LYS A 392 42.36 76.88 -25.95
CA LYS A 392 42.57 76.33 -24.60
C LYS A 392 41.28 75.84 -23.96
N VAL A 393 40.15 76.50 -24.23
CA VAL A 393 38.83 76.09 -23.71
C VAL A 393 38.44 74.73 -24.27
N LEU A 394 38.65 74.51 -25.56
CA LEU A 394 38.35 73.22 -26.21
C LEU A 394 39.24 72.06 -25.69
N GLU A 395 40.48 72.33 -25.33
CA GLU A 395 41.36 71.31 -24.72
C GLU A 395 40.88 70.86 -23.33
N LEU A 396 40.24 71.75 -22.55
CA LEU A 396 39.67 71.42 -21.25
C LEU A 396 38.38 70.59 -21.37
N GLU A 397 37.52 70.88 -22.34
CA GLU A 397 36.30 70.10 -22.58
C GLU A 397 36.63 68.66 -23.01
N LEU A 398 37.67 68.48 -23.84
CA LEU A 398 38.11 67.16 -24.28
C LEU A 398 38.66 66.32 -23.11
N ALA A 399 39.30 66.95 -22.13
CA ALA A 399 39.75 66.29 -20.90
C ALA A 399 38.57 65.84 -20.02
N SER A 400 37.53 66.68 -19.89
CA SER A 400 36.31 66.34 -19.14
C SER A 400 35.57 65.15 -19.74
N LEU A 401 35.53 65.05 -21.08
CA LEU A 401 34.83 63.96 -21.75
C LEU A 401 35.49 62.60 -21.48
N LYS A 402 36.83 62.56 -21.47
CA LYS A 402 37.60 61.33 -21.22
C LYS A 402 37.38 60.76 -19.81
N GLU A 403 37.24 61.62 -18.81
CA GLU A 403 37.01 61.17 -17.44
C GLU A 403 35.59 60.60 -17.26
N ASN A 404 34.58 61.18 -17.91
CA ASN A 404 33.22 60.64 -17.87
C ASN A 404 33.13 59.26 -18.52
N THR A 405 33.76 59.05 -19.68
CA THR A 405 33.74 57.73 -20.34
C THR A 405 34.43 56.65 -19.52
N LYS A 406 35.45 57.01 -18.74
CA LYS A 406 36.16 56.08 -17.84
C LYS A 406 35.27 55.63 -16.67
N ASN A 407 34.47 56.54 -16.12
CA ASN A 407 33.54 56.23 -15.02
C ASN A 407 32.40 55.31 -15.49
N GLU A 408 31.83 55.58 -16.67
CA GLU A 408 30.78 54.72 -17.23
C GLU A 408 31.27 53.29 -17.51
N LEU A 409 32.53 53.14 -17.95
CA LEU A 409 33.12 51.81 -18.16
C LEU A 409 33.25 51.02 -16.86
N ALA A 410 33.57 51.69 -15.74
CA ALA A 410 33.68 51.07 -14.43
C ALA A 410 32.32 50.56 -13.90
N ASP A 411 31.25 51.34 -14.12
CA ASP A 411 29.89 50.96 -13.73
C ASP A 411 29.37 49.73 -14.50
N VAL A 412 29.74 49.61 -15.78
CA VAL A 412 29.40 48.44 -16.60
C VAL A 412 30.13 47.19 -16.10
N GLU A 413 31.41 47.31 -15.75
CA GLU A 413 32.22 46.21 -15.22
C GLU A 413 31.70 45.71 -13.85
N GLU A 414 31.26 46.61 -12.97
CA GLU A 414 30.67 46.23 -11.69
C GLU A 414 29.35 45.46 -11.87
N ASN A 415 28.49 45.93 -12.77
CA ASN A 415 27.22 45.28 -13.07
C ASN A 415 27.40 43.88 -13.69
N TYR A 416 28.38 43.72 -14.58
CA TYR A 416 28.73 42.42 -15.15
C TYR A 416 29.14 41.41 -14.06
N ASN A 417 29.97 41.84 -13.11
CA ASN A 417 30.43 40.98 -12.01
C ASN A 417 29.30 40.62 -11.02
N LYS A 418 28.38 41.54 -10.72
CA LYS A 418 27.15 41.24 -9.95
C LYS A 418 26.31 40.16 -10.65
N HIS A 419 26.15 40.27 -11.96
CA HIS A 419 25.36 39.30 -12.73
C HIS A 419 26.02 37.91 -12.80
N LYS A 420 27.35 37.87 -12.90
CA LYS A 420 28.14 36.63 -12.87
C LYS A 420 28.00 35.88 -11.54
N ASN A 421 27.96 36.60 -10.41
CA ASN A 421 27.76 35.99 -9.09
C ASN A 421 26.34 35.45 -8.91
N LYS A 422 25.30 36.20 -9.30
CA LYS A 422 23.90 35.71 -9.26
C LYS A 422 23.70 34.41 -10.04
N LYS A 423 24.40 34.25 -11.18
CA LYS A 423 24.36 33.02 -11.98
C LYS A 423 24.96 31.82 -11.23
N LYS A 424 26.04 32.02 -10.45
CA LYS A 424 26.63 30.96 -9.62
C LYS A 424 25.69 30.52 -8.51
N ASP A 425 25.06 31.45 -7.82
CA ASP A 425 24.13 31.16 -6.71
C ASP A 425 22.91 30.37 -7.22
N PHE A 426 22.38 30.74 -8.38
CA PHE A 426 21.28 30.00 -9.02
C PHE A 426 21.66 28.55 -9.34
N LEU A 427 22.86 28.33 -9.87
CA LEU A 427 23.38 26.99 -10.19
C LEU A 427 23.57 26.14 -8.93
N TYR A 428 24.05 26.73 -7.83
CA TYR A 428 24.19 26.03 -6.55
C TYR A 428 22.82 25.60 -5.99
N ASN A 429 21.83 26.49 -6.00
CA ASN A 429 20.47 26.19 -5.54
C ASN A 429 19.81 25.08 -6.38
N MET A 430 20.03 25.07 -7.69
CA MET A 430 19.54 24.00 -8.57
C MET A 430 20.17 22.63 -8.26
N ILE A 431 21.46 22.58 -7.88
CA ILE A 431 22.14 21.34 -7.52
C ILE A 431 21.65 20.82 -6.17
N GLU A 432 21.47 21.70 -5.17
CA GLU A 432 20.90 21.33 -3.87
C GLU A 432 19.45 20.85 -3.98
N PHE A 433 18.61 21.56 -4.73
CA PHE A 433 17.24 21.12 -5.03
C PHE A 433 17.20 19.72 -5.68
N ARG A 434 18.15 19.44 -6.59
CA ARG A 434 18.25 18.12 -7.24
C ARG A 434 18.73 17.00 -6.30
N LYS A 435 19.50 17.33 -5.26
CA LYS A 435 19.88 16.38 -4.20
C LYS A 435 18.72 16.10 -3.25
N GLU A 436 17.98 17.13 -2.82
CA GLU A 436 16.77 16.95 -2.00
C GLU A 436 15.74 16.06 -2.70
N VAL A 437 15.47 16.30 -3.99
CA VAL A 437 14.51 15.50 -4.76
C VAL A 437 14.97 14.04 -4.96
N LYS A 438 16.29 13.79 -5.04
CA LYS A 438 16.83 12.42 -5.14
C LYS A 438 16.78 11.65 -3.81
N LEU A 439 16.81 12.34 -2.67
CA LEU A 439 16.66 11.72 -1.34
C LEU A 439 15.19 11.42 -1.01
N SER A 440 14.23 12.15 -1.58
CA SER A 440 12.78 11.89 -1.41
C SER A 440 12.22 10.77 -2.30
N LEU A 441 13.00 10.22 -3.23
CA LEU A 441 12.59 9.10 -4.11
C LEU A 441 13.13 7.72 -3.65
N TYR A 442 13.87 7.68 -2.54
CA TYR A 442 14.33 6.47 -1.87
C TYR A 442 13.65 6.38 -0.49
N ASP A 443 12.32 6.28 -0.48
CA ASP A 443 11.54 6.01 0.73
C ASP A 443 11.54 4.49 0.99
N PRO A 444 12.05 3.99 2.14
CA PRO A 444 11.97 2.58 2.51
C PRO A 444 10.55 2.00 2.43
N ALA A 445 9.51 2.83 2.58
CA ALA A 445 8.12 2.41 2.40
C ALA A 445 7.78 2.07 0.94
N LEU A 446 8.41 2.75 -0.04
CA LEU A 446 8.19 2.50 -1.47
C LEU A 446 8.89 1.23 -1.94
N SER A 447 10.09 0.94 -1.41
CA SER A 447 10.79 -0.32 -1.69
C SER A 447 10.05 -1.53 -1.10
N GLN A 448 9.43 -1.38 0.08
CA GLN A 448 8.55 -2.42 0.64
C GLN A 448 7.25 -2.58 -0.17
N ALA A 449 6.68 -1.48 -0.69
CA ALA A 449 5.51 -1.54 -1.55
C ALA A 449 5.81 -2.20 -2.90
N GLU A 450 6.98 -1.95 -3.51
CA GLU A 450 7.42 -2.64 -4.73
C GLU A 450 7.66 -4.14 -4.50
N SER A 451 8.24 -4.52 -3.35
CA SER A 451 8.37 -5.94 -2.96
C SER A 451 6.98 -6.59 -2.80
N ASN A 452 6.05 -5.92 -2.12
CA ASN A 452 4.70 -6.44 -1.91
C ASN A 452 3.91 -6.55 -3.24
N VAL A 453 4.13 -5.63 -4.19
CA VAL A 453 3.53 -5.73 -5.53
C VAL A 453 4.14 -6.90 -6.30
N SER A 454 5.44 -7.14 -6.20
CA SER A 454 6.08 -8.31 -6.83
C SER A 454 5.59 -9.64 -6.24
N ASP A 455 5.38 -9.70 -4.92
CA ASP A 455 4.80 -10.87 -4.25
C ASP A 455 3.34 -11.10 -4.68
N LEU A 456 2.55 -10.03 -4.81
CA LEU A 456 1.18 -10.11 -5.32
C LEU A 456 1.12 -10.52 -6.80
N GLU A 457 2.02 -10.03 -7.65
CA GLU A 457 2.12 -10.44 -9.05
C GLU A 457 2.50 -11.92 -9.19
N ASN A 458 3.31 -12.46 -8.27
CA ASN A 458 3.63 -13.89 -8.24
C ASN A 458 2.45 -14.73 -7.76
N LEU A 459 1.70 -14.25 -6.76
CA LEU A 459 0.47 -14.90 -6.30
C LEU A 459 -0.59 -14.94 -7.41
N ASP A 460 -0.72 -13.87 -8.19
CA ASP A 460 -1.69 -13.79 -9.30
C ASP A 460 -1.33 -14.76 -10.44
N LYS A 461 -0.02 -14.98 -10.69
CA LYS A 461 0.47 -16.03 -11.61
C LYS A 461 0.17 -17.44 -11.10
N GLU A 462 0.31 -17.72 -9.80
CA GLU A 462 -0.07 -19.01 -9.20
C GLU A 462 -1.59 -19.25 -9.24
N VAL A 463 -2.39 -18.22 -8.96
CA VAL A 463 -3.86 -18.29 -9.05
C VAL A 463 -4.30 -18.55 -10.50
N PHE A 464 -3.67 -17.90 -11.48
CA PHE A 464 -3.93 -18.19 -12.90
C PHE A 464 -3.55 -19.63 -13.27
N PHE A 465 -2.43 -20.15 -12.75
CA PHE A 465 -2.02 -21.53 -12.96
C PHE A 465 -3.01 -22.53 -12.35
N HIS A 466 -3.49 -22.29 -11.12
CA HIS A 466 -4.49 -23.12 -10.47
C HIS A 466 -5.86 -23.05 -11.14
N LYS A 467 -6.27 -21.88 -11.62
CA LYS A 467 -7.51 -21.72 -12.40
C LYS A 467 -7.44 -22.52 -13.70
N LYS A 468 -6.31 -22.47 -14.42
CA LYS A 468 -6.09 -23.25 -15.64
C LYS A 468 -6.06 -24.76 -15.35
N TYR A 469 -5.37 -25.18 -14.30
CA TYR A 469 -5.34 -26.58 -13.86
C TYR A 469 -6.72 -27.13 -13.50
N LEU A 470 -7.56 -26.33 -12.83
CA LEU A 470 -8.95 -26.72 -12.50
C LEU A 470 -9.87 -26.73 -13.72
N GLN A 471 -9.69 -25.81 -14.69
CA GLN A 471 -10.41 -25.85 -15.96
C GLN A 471 -10.06 -27.09 -16.79
N GLU A 472 -8.78 -27.42 -16.92
CA GLU A 472 -8.33 -28.63 -17.62
C GLU A 472 -8.82 -29.92 -16.92
N ARG A 473 -8.90 -29.92 -15.58
CA ARG A 473 -9.48 -31.04 -14.82
C ARG A 473 -10.99 -31.15 -14.99
N GLY A 474 -11.69 -30.02 -15.16
CA GLY A 474 -13.11 -29.95 -15.45
C GLY A 474 -13.47 -30.40 -16.86
N GLU A 475 -12.60 -30.15 -17.85
CA GLU A 475 -12.77 -30.61 -19.23
C GLU A 475 -12.53 -32.12 -19.37
N ARG A 476 -11.55 -32.69 -18.66
CA ARG A 476 -11.35 -34.15 -18.63
C ARG A 476 -12.58 -34.91 -18.09
N ARG A 477 -13.29 -34.36 -17.10
CA ARG A 477 -14.52 -34.95 -16.56
C ARG A 477 -15.73 -34.86 -17.49
N ARG A 478 -15.71 -34.01 -18.53
CA ARG A 478 -16.79 -33.97 -19.54
C ARG A 478 -16.59 -34.96 -20.69
N ASN A 479 -15.37 -35.46 -20.89
CA ASN A 479 -15.08 -36.45 -21.92
C ASN A 479 -15.23 -37.92 -21.47
N ASP A 480 -15.39 -38.19 -20.17
CA ASP A 480 -15.58 -39.54 -19.62
C ASP A 480 -17.07 -39.98 -19.51
N ASN A 481 -18.02 -39.22 -20.08
CA ASN A 481 -19.45 -39.57 -20.13
C ASN A 481 -19.96 -39.97 -21.54
N PHE A 482 -19.05 -40.39 -22.41
CA PHE A 482 -19.36 -41.02 -23.69
C PHE A 482 -18.68 -42.39 -23.75
N PHE A 483 -19.18 -43.39 -22.99
CA PHE A 483 -19.08 -44.82 -23.30
C PHE A 483 -20.10 -45.62 -22.48
#